data_AF-A0A924JC36-F1
#
_entry.id   AF-A0A924JC36-F1
#
_cell.length_a   1.000
_cell.length_b   1.000
_cell.length_c   1.000
_cell.angle_alpha   90.00
_cell.angle_beta   90.00
_cell.angle_gamma   90.00
#
_symmetry.space_group_name_H-M   'P 1'
#
loop_
_entity.id
_entity.type
_entity.pdbx_description
1 polymer ?
#
loop_
_entity_poly.entity_id
_entity_poly.type
_entity_poly.pdbx_seq_one_letter_code
_entity_poly.pdbx_strand_id
1 'polypeptide(L)'
;ADHGGINKGHGGESDEEINIPVIYYGKGVKKGYKIQQPVYQYDVAATVAFVFNLEVPYSWTSRPVKAAFKGFSEPANLKVGL
;
A
#
# COMPACT_ATOMS: atom_id res chain seq x y z
N ALA A 1 10.33 0.92 0.65
CA ALA A 1 11.37 1.73 -0.01
C ALA A 1 10.69 2.95 -0.64
N ASP A 2 11.43 3.94 -1.09
CA ASP A 2 10.93 5.07 -1.88
C ASP A 2 10.93 4.75 -3.39
N HIS A 3 11.88 3.93 -3.84
CA HIS A 3 11.94 3.36 -5.18
C HIS A 3 12.67 2.01 -5.18
N GLY A 4 12.58 1.26 -6.28
CA GLY A 4 13.41 0.10 -6.59
C GLY A 4 14.76 0.51 -7.21
N GLY A 5 15.42 -0.36 -7.95
CA GLY A 5 16.69 0.01 -8.57
C GLY A 5 17.42 -1.12 -9.30
N ILE A 6 18.30 -0.73 -10.21
CA ILE A 6 19.18 -1.63 -10.96
C ILE A 6 20.63 -1.26 -10.63
N ASN A 7 21.36 -2.20 -10.03
CA ASN A 7 22.73 -2.00 -9.53
C ASN A 7 22.84 -0.84 -8.52
N LYS A 8 23.20 0.36 -9.00
CA LYS A 8 23.37 1.58 -8.19
C LYS A 8 22.53 2.76 -8.71
N GLY A 9 21.66 2.52 -9.70
CA GLY A 9 20.81 3.54 -10.31
C GLY A 9 19.33 3.23 -10.17
N HIS A 10 18.51 4.25 -10.41
CA HIS A 10 17.05 4.19 -10.47
C HIS A 10 16.51 5.36 -11.30
N GLY A 11 15.21 5.36 -11.59
CA GLY A 11 14.50 6.47 -12.25
C GLY A 11 13.79 6.09 -13.55
N GLY A 12 13.93 4.84 -14.00
CA GLY A 12 13.12 4.26 -15.06
C GLY A 12 11.77 3.73 -14.59
N GLU A 13 11.04 3.14 -15.53
CA GLU A 13 9.70 2.56 -15.32
C GLU A 13 9.73 1.03 -15.29
N SER A 14 10.91 0.42 -15.19
CA SER A 14 11.04 -1.04 -15.14
C SER A 14 10.42 -1.61 -13.87
N ASP A 15 9.92 -2.85 -13.94
CA ASP A 15 9.34 -3.55 -12.79
C ASP A 15 10.29 -3.56 -11.58
N GLU A 16 11.60 -3.69 -11.81
CA GLU A 16 12.64 -3.72 -10.77
C GLU A 16 12.84 -2.35 -10.10
N GLU A 17 12.50 -1.26 -10.79
CA GLU A 17 12.61 0.11 -10.30
C GLU A 17 11.32 0.62 -9.64
N ILE A 18 10.15 0.08 -10.01
CA ILE A 18 8.87 0.53 -9.47
C ILE A 18 8.27 -0.41 -8.42
N ASN A 19 8.58 -1.72 -8.46
CA ASN A 19 8.06 -2.66 -7.47
C ASN A 19 8.91 -2.61 -6.19
N ILE A 20 8.27 -2.18 -5.12
CA ILE A 20 8.91 -1.99 -3.82
C ILE A 20 8.16 -2.75 -2.71
N PRO A 21 8.85 -3.17 -1.65
CA PRO A 21 8.19 -3.83 -0.54
C PRO A 21 7.41 -2.82 0.32
N VAL A 22 6.20 -3.22 0.72
CA VAL A 22 5.44 -2.60 1.81
C VAL A 22 5.10 -3.68 2.84
N ILE A 23 5.37 -3.39 4.11
CA ILE A 23 5.10 -4.31 5.24
C ILE A 23 4.39 -3.52 6.33
N TYR A 24 3.20 -3.99 6.73
CA TYR A 24 2.50 -3.49 7.90
C TYR A 24 2.70 -4.45 9.07
N TYR A 25 3.01 -3.91 10.25
CA TYR A 25 3.19 -4.69 11.47
C TYR A 25 2.72 -3.89 12.68
N GLY A 26 2.01 -4.55 13.59
CA GLY A 26 1.56 -3.94 14.84
C GLY A 26 0.23 -4.50 15.35
N LYS A 27 -0.29 -3.87 16.40
CA LYS A 27 -1.59 -4.22 16.96
C LYS A 27 -2.68 -4.02 15.91
N GLY A 28 -3.55 -5.03 15.75
CA GLY A 28 -4.66 -4.98 14.80
C GLY A 28 -4.32 -5.36 13.36
N VAL A 29 -3.04 -5.47 13.00
CA VAL A 29 -2.62 -5.98 11.68
C VAL A 29 -2.82 -7.50 11.60
N LYS A 30 -3.24 -8.02 10.45
CA LYS A 30 -3.37 -9.46 10.19
C LYS A 30 -1.98 -10.11 10.12
N LYS A 31 -1.78 -11.22 10.83
CA LYS A 31 -0.51 -11.96 10.80
C LYS A 31 -0.43 -12.83 9.55
N GLY A 32 0.71 -12.79 8.84
CA GLY A 32 0.98 -13.65 7.68
C GLY A 32 0.04 -13.45 6.49
N TYR A 33 -0.67 -12.32 6.44
CA TYR A 33 -1.64 -12.04 5.39
C TYR A 33 -0.95 -11.38 4.20
N LYS A 34 -1.14 -11.96 3.01
CA LYS A 34 -0.78 -11.34 1.74
C LYS A 34 -1.91 -10.42 1.32
N ILE A 35 -1.59 -9.15 1.17
CA ILE A 35 -2.49 -8.12 0.62
C ILE A 35 -2.73 -8.46 -0.86
N GLN A 36 -3.99 -8.50 -1.28
CA GLN A 36 -4.35 -8.94 -2.62
C GLN A 36 -4.63 -7.75 -3.56
N GLN A 37 -5.03 -6.59 -3.03
CA GLN A 37 -5.20 -5.39 -3.84
C GLN A 37 -3.85 -4.80 -4.30
N PRO A 38 -3.83 -4.09 -5.45
CA PRO A 38 -2.72 -3.20 -5.78
C PRO A 38 -2.51 -2.18 -4.67
N VAL A 39 -1.24 -1.92 -4.34
CA VAL A 39 -0.83 -0.90 -3.37
C VAL A 39 0.20 -0.02 -4.03
N TYR A 40 -0.03 1.30 -3.96
CA TYR A 40 0.92 2.29 -4.44
C TYR A 40 1.61 2.98 -3.27
N GLN A 41 2.79 3.55 -3.51
CA GLN A 41 3.59 4.24 -2.49
C GLN A 41 2.78 5.32 -1.73
N TYR A 42 1.90 6.05 -2.43
CA TYR A 42 1.06 7.08 -1.83
C TYR A 42 -0.04 6.53 -0.91
N ASP A 43 -0.38 5.24 -0.98
CA ASP A 43 -1.39 4.61 -0.11
C ASP A 43 -0.89 4.42 1.32
N VAL A 44 0.43 4.42 1.52
CA VAL A 44 1.04 4.27 2.86
C VAL A 44 0.61 5.42 3.77
N ALA A 45 0.64 6.67 3.28
CA ALA A 45 0.23 7.84 4.04
C ALA A 45 -1.26 7.80 4.43
N ALA A 46 -2.13 7.42 3.48
CA ALA A 46 -3.55 7.22 3.76
C ALA A 46 -3.80 6.10 4.77
N THR A 47 -3.00 5.03 4.72
CA THR A 47 -3.10 3.92 5.67
C THR A 47 -2.74 4.37 7.08
N VAL A 48 -1.70 5.19 7.25
CA VAL A 48 -1.35 5.80 8.54
C VAL A 48 -2.48 6.68 9.05
N ALA A 49 -3.02 7.57 8.20
CA ALA A 49 -4.16 8.42 8.56
C ALA A 49 -5.37 7.61 9.02
N PHE A 50 -5.70 6.52 8.31
CA PHE A 50 -6.77 5.59 8.68
C PHE A 50 -6.55 4.97 10.07
N VAL A 51 -5.33 4.51 10.37
CA VAL A 51 -5.01 3.88 11.68
C VAL A 51 -5.20 4.87 12.83
N PHE A 52 -4.90 6.15 12.61
CA PHE A 52 -5.06 7.20 13.62
C PHE A 52 -6.43 7.90 13.57
N ASN A 53 -7.37 7.43 12.74
CA ASN A 53 -8.68 8.03 12.56
C ASN A 53 -8.61 9.52 12.20
N LEU A 54 -7.69 9.87 11.31
CA LEU A 54 -7.50 11.22 10.80
C LEU A 54 -8.28 11.44 9.50
N GLU A 55 -8.77 12.65 9.31
CA GLU A 55 -9.31 13.11 8.03
C GLU A 55 -8.15 13.39 7.06
N VAL A 56 -8.25 12.88 5.83
CA VAL A 56 -7.25 13.11 4.77
C VAL A 56 -7.69 14.27 3.87
N PRO A 57 -6.77 15.07 3.33
CA PRO A 57 -7.10 16.13 2.38
C PRO A 57 -7.83 15.59 1.14
N TYR A 58 -8.82 16.34 0.65
CA TYR A 58 -9.58 16.00 -0.56
C TYR A 58 -8.69 15.76 -1.80
N SER A 59 -7.54 16.42 -1.87
CA SER A 59 -6.60 16.31 -3.01
C SER A 59 -5.86 14.97 -3.10
N TRP A 60 -5.94 14.12 -2.06
CA TRP A 60 -5.28 12.82 -2.07
C TRP A 60 -6.04 11.82 -2.95
N THR A 61 -5.34 11.19 -3.89
CA THR A 61 -5.88 10.11 -4.74
C THR A 61 -5.71 8.71 -4.12
N SER A 62 -5.00 8.64 -2.99
CA SER A 62 -4.66 7.42 -2.26
C SER A 62 -5.87 6.69 -1.66
N ARG A 63 -5.73 5.37 -1.49
CA ARG A 63 -6.69 4.51 -0.82
C ARG A 63 -6.01 3.79 0.34
N PRO A 64 -6.48 3.92 1.59
CA PRO A 64 -5.86 3.21 2.71
C PRO A 64 -5.96 1.69 2.51
N VAL A 65 -4.87 0.97 2.82
CA VAL A 65 -4.76 -0.49 2.71
C VAL A 65 -5.47 -1.18 3.88
N LYS A 66 -6.79 -0.96 3.98
CA LYS A 66 -7.63 -1.45 5.08
C LYS A 66 -7.57 -2.97 5.23
N ALA A 67 -7.48 -3.70 4.11
CA ALA A 67 -7.41 -5.17 4.10
C ALA A 67 -6.25 -5.75 4.93
N ALA A 68 -5.20 -4.96 5.21
CA ALA A 68 -4.10 -5.36 6.10
C ALA A 68 -4.53 -5.51 7.58
N PHE A 69 -5.67 -4.95 7.99
CA PHE A 69 -6.13 -4.90 9.37
C PHE A 69 -7.28 -5.87 9.65
N LYS A 70 -7.33 -6.41 10.87
CA LYS A 70 -8.40 -7.30 11.34
C LYS A 70 -9.75 -6.58 11.26
N GLY A 71 -10.80 -7.30 10.86
CA GLY A 71 -12.14 -6.75 10.68
C GLY A 71 -12.37 -6.04 9.35
N PHE A 72 -11.35 -5.91 8.50
CA PHE A 72 -11.46 -5.35 7.16
C PHE A 72 -11.19 -6.41 6.11
N SER A 73 -11.91 -6.32 5.00
CA SER A 73 -11.79 -7.20 3.84
C SER A 73 -11.11 -6.46 2.69
N GLU A 74 -10.70 -7.24 1.70
CA GLU A 74 -10.33 -6.74 0.38
C GLU A 74 -11.47 -5.90 -0.23
N PRO A 75 -11.16 -4.92 -1.12
CA PRO A 75 -12.18 -4.18 -1.84
C PRO A 75 -13.13 -5.12 -2.62
N ALA A 76 -14.44 -4.86 -2.56
CA ALA A 76 -15.43 -5.72 -3.21
C ALA A 76 -15.28 -5.80 -4.74
N ASN A 77 -14.72 -4.75 -5.35
CA ASN A 77 -14.45 -4.63 -6.77
C ASN A 77 -12.98 -4.94 -7.09
N LEU A 78 -12.38 -5.92 -6.41
CA LEU A 78 -11.03 -6.41 -6.71
C LEU A 78 -11.02 -7.09 -8.09
N LYS A 79 -11.01 -6.30 -9.16
CA LYS A 79 -10.56 -6.73 -10.46
C LYS A 79 -9.04 -6.68 -10.40
N VAL A 80 -8.42 -7.82 -10.09
CA VAL A 80 -6.99 -8.04 -10.31
C VAL A 80 -6.76 -8.16 -11.81
N GLY A 81 -6.88 -7.01 -12.49
CA GLY A 81 -6.43 -6.80 -13.85
C GLY A 81 -5.42 -5.67 -13.79
N LEU A 82 -4.18 -5.99 -14.13
CA LEU A 82 -3.33 -5.02 -14.82
C LEU A 82 -3.97 -4.75 -16.19
#